data_AF-A0A651FIB6-F1
#
_entry.id   AF-A0A651FIB6-F1
#
_cell.length_a   1.000
_cell.length_b   1.000
_cell.length_c   1.000
_cell.angle_alpha   90.00
_cell.angle_beta   90.00
_cell.angle_gamma   90.00
#
_symmetry.space_group_name_H-M   'P 1'
#
loop_
_entity.id
_entity.type
_entity.pdbx_description
1 polymer ?
#
loop_
_entity_poly.entity_id
_entity_poly.type
_entity_poly.pdbx_seq_one_letter_code
_entity_poly.pdbx_strand_id
1 'polypeptide(L)'
;MDRRDNQQNVSTAKAAPAEAGDTWTWTALDADSKLIISYLVGGRDGEYALAFMDDVKSRLANRVQLTTDGHKAYLEAVEETFGADVDYAQLVKLYGAAPEGQRRYSPAECVGIRKTRIEGNPVKADVSTSYVERMNLNIRMGNRRFTRLTNAFSKKVDNHLHMLSLYFVHYNFCRIHKTLKTSPAMAAGVSDTLRDMEWVVGLIDARVPAPLRPKAYKKQAPAG
;
A
#
# COMPACT_ATOMS: atom_id res chain seq x y z
N MET A 1 -2.15 -7.17 -0.71
CA MET A 1 -3.13 -8.27 -0.46
C MET A 1 -4.30 -7.70 0.32
N ASP A 2 -5.33 -7.26 -0.38
CA ASP A 2 -6.59 -6.78 0.21
C ASP A 2 -7.80 -7.50 -0.43
N ARG A 3 -8.98 -7.31 0.17
CA ARG A 3 -10.23 -8.05 0.01
C ARG A 3 -10.49 -8.65 -1.38
N ARG A 4 -10.73 -9.96 -1.36
CA ARG A 4 -11.73 -10.62 -2.22
C ARG A 4 -13.11 -10.25 -1.67
N ASP A 5 -13.70 -9.15 -2.12
CA ASP A 5 -15.14 -9.01 -2.02
C ASP A 5 -15.72 -10.04 -2.99
N ASN A 6 -16.13 -11.17 -2.40
CA ASN A 6 -16.62 -12.36 -3.07
C ASN A 6 -17.35 -11.98 -4.38
N GLN A 7 -16.74 -12.19 -5.55
CA GLN A 7 -17.34 -11.88 -6.87
C GLN A 7 -18.78 -12.40 -6.98
N GLN A 8 -19.07 -13.50 -6.27
CA GLN A 8 -20.40 -14.11 -6.15
C GLN A 8 -21.49 -13.18 -5.55
N ASN A 9 -21.11 -12.19 -4.74
CA ASN A 9 -22.07 -11.24 -4.14
C ASN A 9 -22.25 -9.98 -4.99
N VAL A 10 -21.31 -9.67 -5.89
CA VAL A 10 -21.41 -8.52 -6.81
C VAL A 10 -22.42 -8.81 -7.91
N SER A 11 -22.42 -10.04 -8.45
CA SER A 11 -23.35 -10.47 -9.49
C SER A 11 -24.82 -10.53 -9.05
N THR A 12 -25.07 -10.62 -7.74
CA THR A 12 -26.43 -10.70 -7.15
C THR A 12 -26.89 -9.39 -6.51
N ALA A 13 -26.04 -8.36 -6.48
CA ALA A 13 -26.39 -7.05 -5.95
C ALA A 13 -27.27 -6.29 -6.95
N LYS A 14 -28.47 -5.87 -6.52
CA LYS A 14 -29.49 -5.18 -7.35
C LYS A 14 -29.02 -3.91 -8.07
N ALA A 15 -27.84 -3.35 -7.72
CA ALA A 15 -27.23 -2.21 -8.38
C ALA A 15 -25.76 -2.06 -7.92
N ALA A 16 -24.88 -3.02 -8.25
CA ALA A 16 -23.45 -2.81 -8.07
C ALA A 16 -22.99 -1.68 -9.04
N PRO A 17 -22.36 -0.60 -8.56
CA PRO A 17 -21.72 0.39 -9.44
C PRO A 17 -20.72 -0.30 -10.39
N ALA A 18 -20.48 0.25 -11.58
CA ALA A 18 -19.49 -0.29 -12.52
C ALA A 18 -18.08 -0.42 -11.91
N GLU A 19 -17.78 0.39 -10.88
CA GLU A 19 -16.52 0.43 -10.14
C GLU A 19 -16.48 -0.54 -8.95
N ALA A 20 -17.53 -1.36 -8.75
CA ALA A 20 -17.55 -2.36 -7.68
C ALA A 20 -16.74 -3.60 -8.07
N GLY A 21 -15.75 -3.95 -7.25
CA GLY A 21 -14.92 -5.12 -7.48
C GLY A 21 -13.81 -5.28 -6.43
N ASP A 22 -12.96 -6.28 -6.66
CA ASP A 22 -11.77 -6.50 -5.84
C ASP A 22 -10.72 -5.43 -6.14
N THR A 23 -10.11 -4.88 -5.09
CA THR A 23 -9.00 -3.94 -5.21
C THR A 23 -7.79 -4.42 -4.41
N TRP A 24 -6.61 -4.12 -4.92
CA TRP A 24 -5.34 -4.55 -4.36
C TRP A 24 -4.52 -3.34 -3.96
N THR A 25 -4.02 -3.37 -2.71
CA THR A 25 -2.96 -2.46 -2.27
C THR A 25 -1.60 -3.05 -2.59
N TRP A 26 -0.84 -2.34 -3.43
CA TRP A 26 0.57 -2.51 -3.71
C TRP A 26 1.37 -1.61 -2.77
N THR A 27 2.51 -2.07 -2.26
CA THR A 27 3.35 -1.30 -1.32
C THR A 27 4.82 -1.58 -1.53
N ALA A 28 5.63 -0.52 -1.52
CA ALA A 28 7.08 -0.59 -1.58
C ALA A 28 7.64 -0.05 -0.27
N LEU A 29 8.56 -0.79 0.33
CA LEU A 29 9.16 -0.45 1.61
C LEU A 29 10.67 -0.51 1.49
N ASP A 30 11.34 0.52 1.99
CA ASP A 30 12.78 0.49 2.21
C ASP A 30 13.11 -0.41 3.41
N ALA A 31 14.00 -1.38 3.20
CA ALA A 31 14.37 -2.33 4.22
C ALA A 31 15.13 -1.68 5.38
N ASP A 32 15.86 -0.58 5.17
CA ASP A 32 16.70 -0.01 6.24
C ASP A 32 15.90 0.99 7.09
N SER A 33 15.34 2.02 6.45
CA SER A 33 14.56 3.05 7.14
C SER A 33 13.13 2.61 7.48
N LYS A 34 12.66 1.48 6.94
CA LYS A 34 11.26 1.02 7.01
C LYS A 34 10.27 1.99 6.37
N LEU A 35 10.74 2.98 5.62
CA LEU A 35 9.90 3.96 4.94
C LEU A 35 9.01 3.25 3.92
N ILE A 36 7.71 3.56 3.93
CA ILE A 36 6.87 3.25 2.77
C ILE A 36 7.18 4.27 1.69
N ILE A 37 7.88 3.80 0.65
CA ILE A 37 8.32 4.61 -0.48
C ILE A 37 7.13 4.97 -1.35
N SER A 38 6.32 3.96 -1.68
CA SER A 38 5.16 4.09 -2.56
C SER A 38 4.06 3.10 -2.18
N TYR A 39 2.83 3.44 -2.55
CA TYR A 39 1.70 2.53 -2.55
C TYR A 39 0.75 2.86 -3.70
N LEU A 40 0.05 1.84 -4.21
CA LEU A 40 -0.98 1.97 -5.23
C LEU A 40 -2.19 1.13 -4.83
N VAL A 41 -3.40 1.62 -5.12
CA VAL A 41 -4.64 0.87 -4.95
C VAL A 41 -5.27 0.70 -6.31
N GLY A 42 -5.54 -0.54 -6.71
CA GLY A 42 -6.10 -0.79 -8.04
C GLY A 42 -6.19 -2.26 -8.41
N GLY A 43 -6.11 -2.52 -9.71
CA GLY A 43 -6.09 -3.87 -10.28
C GLY A 43 -4.84 -4.64 -9.86
N ARG A 44 -4.81 -5.93 -10.22
CA ARG A 44 -3.71 -6.86 -9.91
C ARG A 44 -2.99 -7.37 -11.16
N ASP A 45 -3.12 -6.63 -12.26
CA ASP A 45 -2.58 -6.96 -13.57
C ASP A 45 -1.25 -6.24 -13.84
N GLY A 46 -0.73 -6.43 -15.05
CA GLY A 46 0.55 -5.86 -15.50
C GLY A 46 0.54 -4.33 -15.58
N GLU A 47 -0.58 -3.71 -15.95
CA GLU A 47 -0.69 -2.25 -16.08
C GLU A 47 -0.50 -1.56 -14.72
N TYR A 48 -1.17 -2.09 -13.69
CA TYR A 48 -0.99 -1.60 -12.31
C TYR A 48 0.40 -1.92 -11.76
N ALA A 49 1.00 -3.07 -12.13
CA ALA A 49 2.37 -3.39 -11.72
C ALA A 49 3.39 -2.42 -12.33
N LEU A 50 3.24 -2.07 -13.62
CA LEU A 50 4.08 -1.11 -14.31
C LEU A 50 3.94 0.28 -13.70
N ALA A 51 2.72 0.80 -13.59
CA ALA A 51 2.45 2.11 -12.99
C ALA A 51 3.00 2.22 -11.55
N PHE A 52 2.90 1.13 -10.78
CA PHE A 52 3.46 1.07 -9.44
C PHE A 52 4.99 1.10 -9.45
N MET A 53 5.64 0.34 -10.32
CA MET A 53 7.10 0.31 -10.42
C MET A 53 7.66 1.64 -10.93
N ASP A 54 7.00 2.30 -11.87
CA ASP A 54 7.37 3.65 -12.34
C ASP A 54 7.37 4.67 -11.19
N ASP A 55 6.32 4.70 -10.38
CA ASP A 55 6.25 5.58 -9.21
C ASP A 55 7.35 5.23 -8.18
N VAL A 56 7.63 3.93 -7.95
CA VAL A 56 8.75 3.51 -7.11
C VAL A 56 10.08 4.03 -7.66
N LYS A 57 10.39 3.81 -8.94
CA LYS A 57 11.63 4.26 -9.58
C LYS A 57 11.80 5.77 -9.47
N SER A 58 10.72 6.54 -9.69
CA SER A 58 10.75 8.00 -9.61
C SER A 58 11.16 8.56 -8.22
N ARG A 59 11.04 7.73 -7.18
CA ARG A 59 11.36 8.10 -5.78
C ARG A 59 12.72 7.59 -5.32
N LEU A 60 13.44 6.85 -6.15
CA LEU A 60 14.75 6.32 -5.85
C LEU A 60 15.82 7.26 -6.42
N ALA A 61 16.81 7.62 -5.61
CA ALA A 61 17.90 8.51 -6.02
C ALA A 61 19.04 7.77 -6.73
N ASN A 62 19.09 6.45 -6.60
CA ASN A 62 20.20 5.61 -7.05
C ASN A 62 19.71 4.20 -7.37
N ARG A 63 20.56 3.44 -8.07
CA ARG A 63 20.40 1.99 -8.26
C ARG A 63 20.24 1.30 -6.90
N VAL A 64 19.28 0.38 -6.81
CA VAL A 64 18.98 -0.38 -5.59
C VAL A 64 18.88 -1.87 -5.85
N GLN A 65 18.91 -2.65 -4.76
CA GLN A 65 18.45 -4.03 -4.77
C GLN A 65 16.94 -4.09 -4.52
N LEU A 66 16.20 -4.71 -5.43
CA LEU A 66 14.75 -4.90 -5.33
C LEU A 66 14.42 -6.37 -5.05
N THR A 67 13.48 -6.63 -4.15
CA THR A 67 12.90 -7.96 -3.96
C THR A 67 11.38 -7.92 -4.04
N THR A 68 10.80 -8.77 -4.88
CA THR A 68 9.34 -8.96 -4.98
C THR A 68 8.96 -10.41 -4.64
N ASP A 69 7.65 -10.65 -4.51
CA ASP A 69 7.12 -12.01 -4.43
C ASP A 69 7.04 -12.67 -5.82
N GLY A 70 6.46 -13.87 -5.89
CA GLY A 70 6.34 -14.62 -7.15
C GLY A 70 5.26 -14.13 -8.12
N HIS A 71 4.72 -12.92 -7.97
CA HIS A 71 3.73 -12.40 -8.90
C HIS A 71 4.37 -12.10 -10.26
N LYS A 72 3.92 -12.81 -11.30
CA LYS A 72 4.48 -12.73 -12.66
C LYS A 72 4.52 -11.32 -13.26
N ALA A 73 3.52 -10.48 -12.96
CA ALA A 73 3.44 -9.10 -13.43
C ALA A 73 4.67 -8.25 -13.06
N TYR A 74 5.37 -8.58 -11.96
CA TYR A 74 6.60 -7.88 -11.60
C TYR A 74 7.79 -8.18 -12.50
N LEU A 75 7.77 -9.27 -13.28
CA LEU A 75 8.91 -9.59 -14.15
C LEU A 75 9.00 -8.56 -15.28
N GLU A 76 7.92 -8.41 -16.04
CA GLU A 76 7.82 -7.44 -17.14
C GLU A 76 7.89 -6.00 -16.60
N ALA A 77 7.12 -5.67 -15.55
CA ALA A 77 7.09 -4.30 -15.02
C ALA A 77 8.46 -3.81 -14.53
N VAL A 78 9.26 -4.66 -13.87
CA VAL A 78 10.59 -4.27 -13.39
C VAL A 78 11.56 -4.12 -14.56
N GLU A 79 11.51 -5.02 -15.54
CA GLU A 79 12.35 -4.93 -16.75
C GLU A 79 12.05 -3.64 -17.53
N GLU A 80 10.77 -3.33 -17.79
CA GLU A 80 10.38 -2.13 -18.52
C GLU A 80 10.74 -0.85 -17.75
N THR A 81 10.54 -0.84 -16.44
CA THR A 81 10.78 0.35 -15.62
C THR A 81 12.27 0.59 -15.39
N PHE A 82 13.02 -0.42 -14.94
CA PHE A 82 14.40 -0.28 -14.48
C PHE A 82 15.44 -0.68 -15.53
N GLY A 83 15.09 -1.55 -16.49
CA GLY A 83 16.05 -2.20 -17.37
C GLY A 83 17.17 -2.86 -16.55
N ALA A 84 18.42 -2.62 -16.95
CA ALA A 84 19.60 -3.13 -16.24
C ALA A 84 20.00 -2.30 -14.99
N ASP A 85 19.26 -1.23 -14.65
CA ASP A 85 19.57 -0.32 -13.53
C ASP A 85 18.92 -0.75 -12.20
N VAL A 86 18.97 -2.06 -11.92
CA VAL A 86 18.46 -2.65 -10.68
C VAL A 86 19.14 -3.98 -10.42
N ASP A 87 19.29 -4.34 -9.15
CA ASP A 87 19.67 -5.70 -8.75
C ASP A 87 18.41 -6.42 -8.24
N TYR A 88 17.78 -7.22 -9.11
CA TYR A 88 16.43 -7.72 -8.88
C TYR A 88 16.40 -9.23 -8.62
N ALA A 89 15.71 -9.62 -7.55
CA ALA A 89 15.40 -11.00 -7.24
C ALA A 89 13.92 -11.19 -6.84
N GLN A 90 13.38 -12.36 -7.14
CA GLN A 90 12.10 -12.81 -6.59
C GLN A 90 12.31 -13.79 -5.44
N LEU A 91 11.49 -13.68 -4.39
CA LEU A 91 11.38 -14.69 -3.35
C LEU A 91 9.97 -15.29 -3.36
N VAL A 92 9.90 -16.57 -3.67
CA VAL A 92 8.66 -17.34 -3.67
C VAL A 92 8.63 -18.25 -2.45
N LYS A 93 7.59 -18.12 -1.62
CA LYS A 93 7.34 -19.04 -0.52
C LYS A 93 6.62 -20.27 -1.03
N LEU A 94 7.14 -21.44 -0.66
CA LEU A 94 6.54 -22.73 -0.97
C LEU A 94 5.68 -23.15 0.21
N TYR A 95 4.41 -23.40 -0.04
CA TYR A 95 3.46 -23.86 0.98
C TYR A 95 3.09 -25.31 0.74
N GLY A 96 3.05 -26.10 1.81
CA GLY A 96 2.62 -27.50 1.78
C GLY A 96 1.11 -27.65 1.64
N ALA A 97 0.63 -28.90 1.64
CA ALA A 97 -0.79 -29.19 1.65
C ALA A 97 -1.45 -28.62 2.93
N ALA A 98 -2.62 -28.02 2.79
CA ALA A 98 -3.39 -27.57 3.95
C ALA A 98 -3.88 -28.81 4.74
N PRO A 99 -3.72 -28.85 6.08
CA PRO A 99 -4.24 -29.95 6.88
C PRO A 99 -5.74 -30.12 6.66
N GLU A 100 -6.18 -31.33 6.30
CA GLU A 100 -7.61 -31.64 6.23
C GLU A 100 -8.23 -31.52 7.63
N GLY A 101 -9.33 -30.78 7.73
CA GLY A 101 -10.22 -30.84 8.89
C GLY A 101 -10.00 -29.86 10.03
N GLN A 102 -8.92 -29.06 10.11
CA GLN A 102 -8.80 -28.04 11.16
C GLN A 102 -8.32 -26.65 10.71
N ARG A 103 -9.23 -25.69 10.99
CA ARG A 103 -9.13 -24.23 10.97
C ARG A 103 -9.16 -23.59 9.59
N ARG A 104 -10.36 -23.13 9.21
CA ARG A 104 -10.69 -22.20 8.10
C ARG A 104 -9.81 -20.94 8.00
N TYR A 105 -8.92 -20.73 8.98
CA TYR A 105 -8.05 -19.56 9.13
C TYR A 105 -6.58 -19.90 9.45
N SER A 106 -6.19 -21.19 9.53
CA SER A 106 -4.78 -21.55 9.69
C SER A 106 -4.07 -21.46 8.34
N PRO A 107 -2.95 -20.73 8.24
CA PRO A 107 -2.16 -20.72 7.00
C PRO A 107 -1.59 -22.12 6.75
N ALA A 108 -1.43 -22.47 5.48
CA ALA A 108 -0.67 -23.66 5.08
C ALA A 108 0.76 -23.55 5.61
N GLU A 109 1.36 -24.69 5.95
CA GLU A 109 2.73 -24.71 6.45
C GLU A 109 3.70 -24.25 5.34
N CYS A 110 4.59 -23.31 5.66
CA CYS A 110 5.62 -22.85 4.73
C CYS A 110 6.74 -23.88 4.72
N VAL A 111 6.79 -24.70 3.67
CA VAL A 111 7.75 -25.82 3.53
C VAL A 111 9.10 -25.38 2.94
N GLY A 112 9.20 -24.16 2.43
CA GLY A 112 10.48 -23.63 1.95
C GLY A 112 10.38 -22.26 1.30
N ILE A 113 11.55 -21.76 0.88
CA ILE A 113 11.67 -20.50 0.12
C ILE A 113 12.52 -20.75 -1.12
N ARG A 114 12.11 -20.17 -2.25
CA ARG A 114 12.87 -20.15 -3.50
C ARG A 114 13.25 -18.72 -3.83
N LYS A 115 14.54 -18.41 -3.80
CA LYS A 115 15.10 -17.14 -4.23
C LYS A 115 15.63 -17.28 -5.66
N THR A 116 15.12 -16.47 -6.58
CA THR A 116 15.54 -16.46 -7.98
C THR A 116 16.14 -15.11 -8.30
N ARG A 117 17.40 -15.07 -8.76
CA ARG A 117 18.00 -13.88 -9.36
C ARG A 117 17.34 -13.65 -10.72
N ILE A 118 16.87 -12.44 -10.97
CA ILE A 118 16.26 -12.05 -12.25
C ILE A 118 17.25 -11.16 -13.03
N GLU A 119 17.65 -10.04 -12.45
CA GLU A 119 18.51 -9.04 -13.11
C GLU A 119 19.63 -8.57 -12.18
N GLY A 120 20.76 -8.15 -12.76
CA GLY A 120 21.91 -7.63 -12.01
C GLY A 120 22.57 -8.67 -11.08
N ASN A 121 23.12 -8.18 -9.97
CA ASN A 121 23.87 -8.98 -8.99
C ASN A 121 23.36 -8.78 -7.55
N PRO A 122 22.11 -9.20 -7.25
CA PRO A 122 21.54 -9.06 -5.92
C PRO A 122 22.27 -9.94 -4.90
N VAL A 123 22.55 -9.36 -3.73
CA VAL A 123 23.09 -10.04 -2.55
C VAL A 123 22.04 -10.99 -1.99
N LYS A 124 22.26 -12.29 -2.20
CA LYS A 124 21.32 -13.37 -1.85
C LYS A 124 20.88 -13.38 -0.38
N ALA A 125 21.72 -12.89 0.53
CA ALA A 125 21.40 -12.80 1.95
C ALA A 125 20.23 -11.83 2.20
N ASP A 126 20.20 -10.71 1.50
CA ASP A 126 19.26 -9.61 1.73
C ASP A 126 17.93 -9.78 0.98
N VAL A 127 17.87 -10.70 0.01
CA VAL A 127 16.63 -11.05 -0.70
C VAL A 127 15.59 -11.58 0.28
N SER A 128 14.57 -10.78 0.59
CA SER A 128 13.54 -11.11 1.58
C SER A 128 12.22 -10.37 1.31
N THR A 129 11.09 -11.05 1.50
CA THR A 129 9.74 -10.43 1.51
C THR A 129 9.24 -10.15 2.93
N SER A 130 10.02 -10.50 3.96
CA SER A 130 9.53 -10.50 5.35
C SER A 130 9.15 -9.10 5.85
N TYR A 131 9.84 -8.06 5.36
CA TYR A 131 9.56 -6.68 5.77
C TYR A 131 8.23 -6.17 5.18
N VAL A 132 8.01 -6.36 3.88
CA VAL A 132 6.74 -5.99 3.23
C VAL A 132 5.57 -6.82 3.74
N GLU A 133 5.78 -8.10 4.07
CA GLU A 133 4.76 -8.94 4.71
C GLU A 133 4.40 -8.46 6.12
N ARG A 134 5.40 -8.07 6.92
CA ARG A 134 5.18 -7.45 8.23
C ARG A 134 4.43 -6.13 8.09
N MET A 135 4.76 -5.33 7.08
CA MET A 135 4.02 -4.10 6.79
C MET A 135 2.56 -4.41 6.42
N ASN A 136 2.31 -5.40 5.56
CA ASN A 136 0.96 -5.84 5.23
C ASN A 136 0.17 -6.27 6.47
N LEU A 137 0.82 -6.86 7.48
CA LEU A 137 0.18 -7.10 8.78
C LEU A 137 -0.11 -5.79 9.53
N ASN A 138 0.85 -4.86 9.60
CA ASN A 138 0.67 -3.57 10.26
C ASN A 138 -0.48 -2.75 9.66
N ILE A 139 -0.62 -2.73 8.33
CA ILE A 139 -1.73 -2.06 7.64
C ILE A 139 -3.04 -2.69 8.08
N ARG A 140 -3.14 -4.03 8.03
CA ARG A 140 -4.36 -4.75 8.43
C ARG A 140 -4.77 -4.52 9.88
N MET A 141 -3.79 -4.46 10.79
CA MET A 141 -4.05 -4.27 12.21
C MET A 141 -4.32 -2.80 12.57
N GLY A 142 -3.70 -1.86 11.87
CA GLY A 142 -3.84 -0.42 12.13
C GLY A 142 -4.95 0.27 11.34
N ASN A 143 -5.57 -0.42 10.39
CA ASN A 143 -6.63 0.13 9.56
C ASN A 143 -7.85 -0.80 9.54
N ARG A 144 -8.93 -0.37 10.20
CA ARG A 144 -10.16 -1.15 10.32
C ARG A 144 -10.83 -1.47 8.97
N ARG A 145 -10.54 -0.72 7.91
CA ARG A 145 -11.02 -0.99 6.54
C ARG A 145 -10.55 -2.35 6.01
N PHE A 146 -9.41 -2.83 6.48
CA PHE A 146 -8.85 -4.13 6.15
C PHE A 146 -9.35 -5.26 7.05
N THR A 147 -10.11 -4.96 8.10
CA THR A 147 -10.69 -5.98 8.97
C THR A 147 -11.88 -6.65 8.27
N ARG A 148 -11.88 -7.98 8.26
CA ARG A 148 -12.95 -8.80 7.67
C ARG A 148 -14.16 -8.88 8.61
N LEU A 149 -15.36 -9.06 8.05
CA LEU A 149 -16.61 -9.28 8.80
C LEU A 149 -16.95 -8.13 9.76
N THR A 150 -16.73 -6.89 9.33
CA THR A 150 -17.14 -5.70 10.08
C THR A 150 -17.83 -4.70 9.16
N ASN A 151 -18.64 -3.81 9.75
CA ASN A 151 -19.31 -2.72 9.02
C ASN A 151 -18.35 -1.57 8.64
N ALA A 152 -17.09 -1.61 9.08
CA ALA A 152 -16.10 -0.58 8.83
C ALA A 152 -15.42 -0.79 7.47
N PHE A 153 -16.17 -0.86 6.38
CA PHE A 153 -15.65 -1.02 5.02
C PHE A 153 -15.85 0.25 4.17
N SER A 154 -15.04 0.38 3.13
CA SER A 154 -15.19 1.47 2.16
C SER A 154 -16.19 1.09 1.08
N LYS A 155 -17.25 1.90 0.92
CA LYS A 155 -18.23 1.74 -0.16
C LYS A 155 -17.75 2.33 -1.49
N LYS A 156 -16.74 3.20 -1.45
CA LYS A 156 -16.12 3.87 -2.59
C LYS A 156 -14.61 3.68 -2.51
N VAL A 157 -13.95 3.48 -3.66
CA VAL A 157 -12.50 3.33 -3.74
C VAL A 157 -11.77 4.58 -3.24
N ASP A 158 -12.29 5.78 -3.53
CA ASP A 158 -11.71 7.05 -3.05
C ASP A 158 -11.60 7.10 -1.52
N ASN A 159 -12.63 6.63 -0.81
CA ASN A 159 -12.60 6.59 0.65
C ASN A 159 -11.57 5.60 1.18
N HIS A 160 -11.30 4.52 0.44
CA HIS A 160 -10.23 3.58 0.77
C HIS A 160 -8.85 4.22 0.54
N LEU A 161 -8.67 4.89 -0.61
CA LEU A 161 -7.48 5.67 -0.93
C LEU A 161 -7.17 6.77 0.09
N HIS A 162 -8.17 7.56 0.49
CA HIS A 162 -8.01 8.60 1.51
C HIS A 162 -7.58 8.02 2.87
N MET A 163 -8.18 6.90 3.29
CA MET A 163 -7.77 6.24 4.52
C MET A 163 -6.34 5.69 4.42
N LEU A 164 -5.94 5.08 3.32
CA LEU A 164 -4.56 4.65 3.13
C LEU A 164 -3.58 5.82 3.11
N SER A 165 -3.93 6.93 2.47
CA SER A 165 -3.14 8.15 2.46
C SER A 165 -2.86 8.63 3.88
N LEU A 166 -3.91 8.76 4.71
CA LEU A 166 -3.78 9.13 6.11
C LEU A 166 -2.94 8.11 6.90
N TYR A 167 -3.14 6.82 6.66
CA TYR A 167 -2.37 5.76 7.32
C TYR A 167 -0.87 5.87 7.01
N PHE A 168 -0.50 6.02 5.74
CA PHE A 168 0.91 6.06 5.34
C PHE A 168 1.60 7.36 5.75
N VAL A 169 0.91 8.50 5.71
CA VAL A 169 1.44 9.76 6.26
C VAL A 169 1.70 9.63 7.76
N HIS A 170 0.72 9.12 8.51
CA HIS A 170 0.88 8.88 9.94
C HIS A 170 2.02 7.88 10.23
N TYR A 171 2.10 6.77 9.48
CA TYR A 171 3.13 5.76 9.66
C TYR A 171 4.54 6.31 9.38
N ASN A 172 4.74 6.99 8.25
CA ASN A 172 6.05 7.47 7.83
C ASN A 172 6.52 8.65 8.69
N PHE A 173 5.65 9.61 9.01
CA PHE A 173 6.07 10.89 9.58
C PHE A 173 5.77 11.05 11.07
N CYS A 174 4.74 10.39 11.61
CA CYS A 174 4.27 10.62 12.98
C CYS A 174 4.60 9.46 13.93
N ARG A 175 4.61 8.22 13.43
CA ARG A 175 4.78 7.03 14.26
C ARG A 175 6.26 6.71 14.45
N ILE A 176 6.69 6.61 15.72
CA ILE A 176 8.01 6.07 16.06
C ILE A 176 8.04 4.56 15.80
N HIS A 177 8.98 4.11 14.97
CA HIS A 177 9.19 2.69 14.71
C HIS A 177 10.00 2.05 15.85
N LYS A 178 9.47 0.97 16.46
CA LYS A 178 10.01 0.38 17.71
C LYS A 178 11.49 0.03 17.64
N THR A 179 11.96 -0.45 16.49
CA THR A 179 13.37 -0.85 16.29
C THR A 179 14.25 0.35 15.94
N LEU A 180 13.74 1.32 15.17
CA LEU A 180 14.54 2.47 14.74
C LEU A 180 14.66 3.55 15.82
N LYS A 181 13.72 3.56 16.79
CA LYS A 181 13.59 4.61 17.81
C LYS A 181 13.30 6.01 17.26
N THR A 182 13.04 6.11 15.97
CA THR A 182 12.63 7.32 15.24
C THR A 182 11.53 6.98 14.23
N SER A 183 10.99 7.97 13.53
CA SER A 183 10.03 7.72 12.44
C SER A 183 10.74 7.21 11.18
N PRO A 184 10.06 6.42 10.33
CA PRO A 184 10.63 5.98 9.06
C PRO A 184 11.13 7.13 8.17
N ALA A 185 10.41 8.26 8.12
CA ALA A 185 10.82 9.44 7.35
C ALA A 185 12.11 10.07 7.88
N MET A 186 12.30 10.11 9.21
CA MET A 186 13.55 10.59 9.79
C MET A 186 14.70 9.62 9.55
N ALA A 187 14.47 8.31 9.67
CA ALA A 187 15.49 7.30 9.38
C ALA A 187 15.94 7.33 7.91
N ALA A 188 15.05 7.69 6.99
CA ALA A 188 15.33 7.86 5.58
C ALA A 188 15.94 9.24 5.21
N GLY A 189 16.04 10.17 6.16
CA GLY A 189 16.50 11.55 5.89
C GLY A 189 15.49 12.41 5.10
N VAL A 190 14.22 11.99 5.01
CA VAL A 190 13.15 12.74 4.32
C VAL A 190 12.56 13.84 5.21
N SER A 191 12.68 13.71 6.52
CA SER A 191 12.22 14.71 7.51
C SER A 191 13.24 14.85 8.62
N ASP A 192 13.57 16.09 8.99
CA ASP A 192 14.49 16.36 10.11
C ASP A 192 13.81 16.23 11.48
N THR A 193 12.47 16.23 11.50
CA THR A 193 11.67 16.22 12.73
C THR A 193 10.53 15.21 12.68
N LEU A 194 10.11 14.77 13.87
CA LEU A 194 8.91 13.97 14.04
C LEU A 194 7.69 14.89 13.84
N ARG A 195 6.70 14.41 13.08
CA ARG A 195 5.43 15.13 12.88
C ARG A 195 4.36 14.61 13.82
N ASP A 196 3.29 15.38 13.95
CA ASP A 196 2.12 15.02 14.74
C ASP A 196 0.84 15.17 13.90
N MET A 197 -0.30 14.92 14.55
CA MET A 197 -1.60 15.04 13.88
C MET A 197 -1.97 16.49 13.56
N GLU A 198 -1.44 17.48 14.29
CA GLU A 198 -1.67 18.90 13.99
C GLU A 198 -1.05 19.26 12.64
N TRP A 199 0.18 18.80 12.38
CA TRP A 199 0.82 18.93 11.07
C TRP A 199 -0.01 18.28 9.95
N VAL A 200 -0.54 17.07 10.18
CA VAL A 200 -1.38 16.38 9.19
C VAL A 200 -2.67 17.16 8.91
N VAL A 201 -3.33 17.69 9.93
CA VAL A 201 -4.53 18.53 9.76
C VAL A 201 -4.19 19.81 8.99
N GLY A 202 -3.06 20.45 9.30
CA GLY A 202 -2.59 21.63 8.57
C GLY A 202 -2.38 21.37 7.07
N LEU A 203 -1.91 20.18 6.68
CA LEU A 203 -1.81 19.79 5.27
C LEU A 203 -3.18 19.62 4.59
N ILE A 204 -4.17 19.12 5.33
CA ILE A 204 -5.55 18.97 4.83
C ILE A 204 -6.16 20.34 4.61
N ASP A 205 -6.05 21.24 5.60
CA ASP A 205 -6.62 22.58 5.55
C ASP A 205 -5.99 23.43 4.44
N ALA A 206 -4.66 23.32 4.25
CA ALA A 206 -3.95 23.99 3.15
C ALA A 206 -4.41 23.54 1.76
N ARG A 207 -5.01 22.35 1.64
CA ARG A 207 -5.51 21.80 0.39
C ARG A 207 -6.99 22.13 0.13
N VAL A 208 -7.71 22.69 1.12
CA VAL A 208 -9.09 23.13 0.94
C VAL A 208 -9.10 24.35 0.01
N PRO A 209 -9.77 24.28 -1.16
CA PRO A 209 -9.89 25.44 -2.04
C PRO A 209 -10.63 26.56 -1.30
N ALA A 210 -10.24 27.81 -1.54
CA ALA A 210 -10.89 28.98 -0.93
C ALA A 210 -12.41 28.89 -1.11
N PRO A 211 -13.21 29.19 -0.07
CA PRO A 211 -14.65 29.07 -0.14
C PRO A 211 -15.18 29.86 -1.34
N LEU A 212 -15.95 29.19 -2.20
CA LEU A 212 -16.62 29.85 -3.32
C LEU A 212 -17.49 30.99 -2.78
N ARG A 213 -17.37 32.19 -3.35
CA ARG A 213 -18.24 33.32 -2.99
C ARG A 213 -19.71 32.85 -3.06
N PRO A 214 -20.55 33.15 -2.05
CA PRO A 214 -21.95 32.73 -2.06
C PRO A 214 -22.63 33.21 -3.35
N LYS A 215 -23.28 32.29 -4.09
CA LYS A 215 -23.94 32.61 -5.36
C LYS A 215 -25.17 33.53 -5.25
N ALA A 216 -25.60 33.89 -4.04
CA ALA A 216 -26.65 34.88 -3.84
C ALA A 216 -26.57 35.51 -2.44
N TYR A 217 -26.53 36.85 -2.37
CA TYR A 217 -26.95 37.57 -1.17
C TYR A 217 -28.46 37.38 -1.02
N LYS A 218 -28.92 36.71 0.05
CA LYS A 218 -30.33 36.81 0.46
C LYS A 218 -30.57 38.26 0.88
N LYS A 219 -31.31 39.04 0.07
CA LYS A 219 -31.86 40.31 0.52
C LYS A 219 -32.71 40.03 1.75
N GLN A 220 -32.36 40.61 2.90
CA GLN A 220 -33.28 40.65 4.04
C GLN A 220 -34.53 41.41 3.59
N ALA A 221 -35.71 40.81 3.80
CA ALA A 221 -36.96 41.50 3.59
C ALA A 221 -37.03 42.69 4.58
N PRO A 222 -37.56 43.86 4.16
CA PRO A 222 -37.74 44.98 5.07
C PRO A 222 -38.63 44.54 6.24
N ALA A 223 -38.21 44.89 7.46
CA ALA A 223 -39.04 44.74 8.63
C ALA A 223 -40.31 45.58 8.43
N GLY A 224 -41.46 44.90 8.43
CA GLY A 224 -42.77 45.55 8.45
C GLY A 224 -43.11 46.08 9.83
#